data_AF-S7SYF1-F1
#
_entry.id   AF-S7SYF1-F1
#
_cell.length_a   1.000
_cell.length_b   1.000
_cell.length_c   1.000
_cell.angle_alpha   90.00
_cell.angle_beta   90.00
_cell.angle_gamma   90.00
#
_symmetry.space_group_name_H-M   'P 1'
#
loop_
_entity.id
_entity.type
_entity.pdbx_description
1 polymer ?
#
loop_
_entity_poly.entity_id
_entity_poly.type
_entity_poly.pdbx_seq_one_letter_code
_entity_poly.pdbx_strand_id
1 'polypeptide(L)'
;MHELKAYRHSRHFVQTVKEARKKVPHLDQLIIFAGACQSHFESLIRAGANFASSPARVNIHALDPVYIVSRLSFTPFTETVDVWDVLRNTLTGEKGLGGVETKGVLRTGMPFRLIEDREENRRS
;
A
#
# COMPACT_ATOMS: atom_id res chain seq x y z
N MET A 1 -11.86 15.05 -23.33
CA MET A 1 -12.34 15.98 -22.27
C MET A 1 -12.20 15.46 -20.83
N HIS A 2 -11.88 14.17 -20.58
CA HIS A 2 -11.73 13.61 -19.22
C HIS A 2 -10.34 13.80 -18.57
N GLU A 3 -9.28 14.02 -19.36
CA GLU A 3 -7.91 14.15 -18.84
C GLU A 3 -7.71 15.32 -17.85
N LEU A 4 -8.39 16.45 -18.09
CA LEU A 4 -8.21 17.66 -17.29
C LEU A 4 -8.70 17.51 -15.83
N LYS A 5 -9.75 16.72 -15.58
CA LYS A 5 -10.30 16.51 -14.23
C LYS A 5 -9.46 15.53 -13.40
N ALA A 6 -9.01 14.45 -14.02
CA ALA A 6 -8.06 13.51 -13.41
C ALA A 6 -6.76 14.21 -12.98
N TYR A 7 -6.24 15.10 -13.84
CA TYR A 7 -5.07 15.92 -13.52
C TYR A 7 -5.31 16.93 -12.39
N ARG A 8 -6.53 17.51 -12.32
CA ARG A 8 -6.88 18.47 -11.27
C ARG A 8 -6.76 17.86 -9.87
N HIS A 9 -7.26 16.64 -9.68
CA HIS A 9 -7.17 15.95 -8.39
C HIS A 9 -5.80 15.32 -8.16
N SER A 10 -5.15 14.81 -9.22
CA SER A 10 -3.78 14.27 -9.13
C SER A 10 -2.79 15.26 -8.52
N ARG A 11 -2.93 16.57 -8.81
CA ARG A 11 -2.08 17.61 -8.20
C ARG A 11 -2.19 17.65 -6.67
N HIS A 12 -3.40 17.52 -6.13
CA HIS A 12 -3.61 17.51 -4.68
C HIS A 12 -2.98 16.27 -4.05
N PHE A 13 -3.16 15.09 -4.64
CA PHE A 13 -2.50 13.87 -4.18
C PHE A 13 -0.98 14.00 -4.20
N VAL A 14 -0.40 14.48 -5.31
CA VAL A 14 1.05 14.69 -5.45
C VAL A 14 1.57 15.66 -4.38
N GLN A 15 0.88 16.77 -4.15
CA GLN A 15 1.27 17.74 -3.14
C GLN A 15 1.22 17.12 -1.73
N THR A 16 0.16 16.40 -1.40
CA THR A 16 0.03 15.70 -0.11
C THR A 16 1.17 14.70 0.12
N VAL A 17 1.50 13.90 -0.90
CA VAL A 17 2.63 12.95 -0.83
C VAL A 17 3.94 13.68 -0.57
N LYS A 18 4.20 14.79 -1.29
CA LYS A 18 5.41 15.60 -1.08
C LYS A 18 5.50 16.19 0.33
N GLU A 19 4.40 16.73 0.85
CA GLU A 19 4.39 17.28 2.22
C GLU A 19 4.60 16.18 3.28
N ALA A 20 4.00 15.00 3.08
CA ALA A 20 4.24 13.84 3.95
C ALA A 20 5.72 13.42 3.91
N ARG A 21 6.34 13.40 2.73
CA ARG A 21 7.76 13.06 2.55
C ARG A 21 8.73 14.10 3.10
N LYS A 22 8.33 15.37 3.19
CA LYS A 22 9.11 16.38 3.93
C LYS A 22 9.15 16.09 5.43
N LYS A 23 8.12 15.44 5.98
CA LYS A 23 8.06 15.04 7.41
C LYS A 23 8.75 13.71 7.67
N VAL A 24 8.48 12.70 6.83
CA VAL A 24 9.11 11.38 6.90
C VAL A 24 9.65 11.00 5.52
N PRO A 25 10.93 11.31 5.23
CA PRO A 25 11.53 11.06 3.92
C PRO A 25 11.69 9.57 3.60
N HIS A 26 11.87 8.73 4.62
CA HIS A 26 12.20 7.32 4.46
C HIS A 26 10.99 6.48 4.01
N LEU A 27 11.13 5.80 2.86
CA LEU A 27 10.06 5.00 2.23
C LEU A 27 9.55 3.86 3.11
N ASP A 28 10.44 3.17 3.83
CA ASP A 28 10.06 2.05 4.72
C ASP A 28 9.55 2.49 6.11
N GLN A 29 9.68 3.78 6.48
CA GLN A 29 9.17 4.27 7.77
C GLN A 29 7.74 4.81 7.63
N LEU A 30 7.44 5.47 6.52
CA LEU A 30 6.11 5.90 6.16
C LEU A 30 5.76 5.30 4.80
N ILE A 31 4.89 4.30 4.80
CA ILE A 31 4.40 3.70 3.57
C ILE A 31 3.18 4.49 3.09
N ILE A 32 3.20 4.93 1.83
CA ILE A 32 2.13 5.74 1.25
C ILE A 32 1.51 5.01 0.07
N PHE A 33 0.22 4.70 0.16
CA PHE A 33 -0.63 4.41 -1.00
C PHE A 33 -1.34 5.70 -1.43
N ALA A 34 -1.24 6.08 -2.70
CA ALA A 34 -1.81 7.33 -3.19
C ALA A 34 -2.67 7.19 -4.45
N GLY A 35 -3.60 8.13 -4.60
CA GLY A 35 -4.44 8.25 -5.79
C GLY A 35 -5.77 7.49 -5.70
N ALA A 36 -6.63 7.79 -6.66
CA ALA A 36 -7.91 7.17 -6.94
C ALA A 36 -8.01 6.75 -8.43
N CYS A 37 -9.16 6.24 -8.84
CA CYS A 37 -9.47 5.94 -10.25
C CYS A 37 -9.03 7.09 -11.17
N GLN A 38 -8.32 6.75 -12.24
CA GLN A 38 -7.76 7.67 -13.24
C GLN A 38 -6.67 8.65 -12.75
N SER A 39 -6.04 8.42 -11.60
CA SER A 39 -4.93 9.28 -11.15
C SER A 39 -3.68 9.14 -12.02
N HIS A 40 -2.81 10.16 -11.99
CA HIS A 40 -1.54 10.10 -12.71
C HIS A 40 -0.48 9.31 -11.93
N PHE A 41 -0.44 8.00 -12.16
CA PHE A 41 0.43 7.04 -11.48
C PHE A 41 1.89 7.51 -11.36
N GLU A 42 2.53 7.88 -12.48
CA GLU A 42 3.96 8.22 -12.52
C GLU A 42 4.27 9.47 -11.68
N SER A 43 3.34 10.43 -11.64
CA SER A 43 3.52 11.64 -10.84
C SER A 43 3.45 11.33 -9.34
N LEU A 44 2.63 10.36 -8.94
CA LEU A 44 2.51 9.93 -7.54
C LEU A 44 3.74 9.14 -7.08
N ILE A 45 4.22 8.21 -7.90
CA ILE A 45 5.45 7.46 -7.61
C ILE A 45 6.65 8.43 -7.55
N ARG A 46 6.77 9.34 -8.52
CA ARG A 46 7.82 10.38 -8.51
C ARG A 46 7.72 11.33 -7.31
N ALA A 47 6.53 11.51 -6.74
CA ALA A 47 6.34 12.30 -5.52
C ALA A 47 6.82 11.56 -4.25
N GLY A 48 7.06 10.25 -4.33
CA GLY A 48 7.52 9.40 -3.22
C GLY A 48 6.44 8.49 -2.64
N ALA A 49 5.34 8.23 -3.35
CA ALA A 49 4.40 7.19 -2.94
C ALA A 49 5.04 5.80 -3.13
N ASN A 50 4.78 4.87 -2.21
CA ASN A 50 5.21 3.48 -2.34
C ASN A 50 4.34 2.75 -3.35
N PHE A 51 3.04 2.98 -3.27
CA PHE A 51 2.04 2.41 -4.17
C PHE A 51 1.13 3.51 -4.68
N ALA A 52 0.65 3.35 -5.90
CA ALA A 52 -0.30 4.27 -6.49
C ALA A 52 -1.28 3.56 -7.42
N SER A 53 -2.46 4.14 -7.56
CA SER A 53 -3.46 3.69 -8.51
C SER A 53 -3.31 4.34 -9.88
N SER A 54 -3.85 3.65 -10.89
CA SER A 54 -4.03 4.06 -12.29
C SER A 54 -2.80 4.12 -13.22
N PRO A 55 -1.97 3.05 -13.36
CA PRO A 55 -1.04 2.92 -14.48
C PRO A 55 -1.75 2.98 -15.84
N ALA A 56 -2.85 2.25 -16.02
CA ALA A 56 -3.64 2.25 -17.25
C ALA A 56 -4.87 3.18 -17.22
N ARG A 57 -4.97 4.06 -16.21
CA ARG A 57 -6.12 4.99 -16.00
C ARG A 57 -7.49 4.30 -15.96
N VAL A 58 -7.54 3.11 -15.37
CA VAL A 58 -8.76 2.32 -15.15
C VAL A 58 -9.36 2.57 -13.77
N ASN A 59 -10.60 2.14 -13.58
CA ASN A 59 -11.22 2.11 -12.25
C ASN A 59 -10.60 0.98 -11.43
N ILE A 60 -10.20 1.28 -10.20
CA ILE A 60 -9.69 0.29 -9.24
C ILE A 60 -10.80 -0.19 -8.31
N HIS A 61 -10.67 -1.42 -7.82
CA HIS A 61 -11.60 -1.95 -6.84
C HIS A 61 -11.28 -1.39 -5.45
N ALA A 62 -12.32 -1.12 -4.65
CA ALA A 62 -12.16 -0.55 -3.30
C ALA A 62 -11.36 -1.47 -2.34
N LEU A 63 -11.34 -2.77 -2.61
CA LEU A 63 -10.59 -3.76 -1.83
C LEU A 63 -9.09 -3.81 -2.19
N ASP A 64 -8.69 -3.30 -3.34
CA ASP A 64 -7.29 -3.44 -3.77
C ASP A 64 -6.31 -2.68 -2.86
N PRO A 65 -6.56 -1.40 -2.49
CA PRO A 65 -5.71 -0.70 -1.54
C PRO A 65 -5.69 -1.40 -0.16
N VAL A 66 -6.83 -1.97 0.25
CA VAL A 66 -6.94 -2.71 1.52
C VAL A 66 -6.04 -3.93 1.50
N TYR A 67 -6.07 -4.71 0.41
CA TYR A 67 -5.23 -5.90 0.24
C TYR A 67 -3.74 -5.55 0.30
N ILE A 68 -3.30 -4.53 -0.45
CA ILE A 68 -1.89 -4.07 -0.47
C ILE A 68 -1.43 -3.69 0.95
N VAL A 69 -2.22 -2.88 1.65
CA VAL A 69 -1.88 -2.41 3.00
C VAL A 69 -1.85 -3.56 4.00
N SER A 70 -2.82 -4.48 3.94
CA SER A 70 -2.81 -5.68 4.77
C SER A 70 -1.56 -6.52 4.53
N ARG A 71 -1.18 -6.71 3.25
CA ARG A 71 -0.02 -7.54 2.91
C ARG A 71 1.28 -6.95 3.47
N LEU A 72 1.48 -5.64 3.36
CA LEU A 72 2.62 -4.93 3.96
C LEU A 72 2.59 -4.98 5.50
N SER A 73 1.41 -4.83 6.08
CA SER A 73 1.21 -4.80 7.54
C SER A 73 1.53 -6.13 8.22
N PHE A 74 1.28 -7.24 7.53
CA PHE A 74 1.52 -8.59 8.03
C PHE A 74 2.83 -9.22 7.52
N THR A 75 3.64 -8.49 6.77
CA THR A 75 4.98 -8.94 6.37
C THR A 75 6.01 -8.45 7.39
N PRO A 76 6.96 -9.29 7.85
CA PRO A 76 8.02 -8.88 8.77
C PRO A 76 8.81 -7.67 8.26
N PHE A 77 9.21 -6.78 9.18
CA PHE A 77 10.02 -5.61 8.83
C PHE A 77 11.41 -5.92 8.25
N THR A 78 11.86 -7.17 8.38
CA THR A 78 13.10 -7.70 7.81
C THR A 78 12.94 -8.15 6.36
N GLU A 79 11.70 -8.28 5.86
CA GLU A 79 11.39 -8.80 4.54
C GLU A 79 10.83 -7.70 3.63
N THR A 80 11.11 -7.83 2.33
CA THR A 80 10.51 -7.01 1.28
C THR A 80 9.29 -7.70 0.69
N VAL A 81 8.34 -6.90 0.25
CA VAL A 81 7.16 -7.38 -0.46
C VAL A 81 7.37 -7.21 -1.96
N ASP A 82 7.28 -8.31 -2.71
CA ASP A 82 7.32 -8.28 -4.18
C ASP A 82 6.06 -7.59 -4.71
N VAL A 83 6.27 -6.47 -5.40
CA VAL A 83 5.20 -5.69 -6.02
C VAL A 83 4.39 -6.55 -6.98
N TRP A 84 5.04 -7.37 -7.80
CA TRP A 84 4.34 -8.20 -8.79
C TRP A 84 3.42 -9.23 -8.14
N ASP A 85 3.88 -9.83 -7.04
CA ASP A 85 3.08 -10.78 -6.29
C ASP A 85 1.85 -10.13 -5.67
N VAL A 86 2.01 -8.97 -5.02
CA VAL A 86 0.87 -8.25 -4.45
C VAL A 86 -0.13 -7.86 -5.52
N LEU A 87 0.34 -7.31 -6.65
CA LEU A 87 -0.53 -6.82 -7.70
C LEU A 87 -1.36 -7.95 -8.33
N ARG A 88 -0.76 -9.11 -8.64
CA ARG A 88 -1.49 -10.26 -9.22
C ARG A 88 -2.59 -10.80 -8.31
N ASN A 89 -2.50 -10.57 -7.00
CA ASN A 89 -3.50 -11.00 -6.03
C ASN A 89 -4.56 -9.92 -5.72
N THR A 90 -4.46 -8.73 -6.33
CA THR A 90 -5.53 -7.72 -6.30
C THR A 90 -6.56 -7.96 -7.41
N LEU A 91 -7.77 -7.41 -7.26
CA LEU A 91 -8.84 -7.60 -8.24
C LEU A 91 -8.59 -6.87 -9.56
N THR A 92 -7.95 -5.68 -9.49
CA THR A 92 -7.66 -4.90 -10.71
C THR A 92 -6.30 -5.25 -11.32
N GLY A 93 -5.38 -5.83 -10.56
CA GLY A 93 -4.06 -6.22 -11.05
C GLY A 93 -3.15 -5.06 -11.43
N GLU A 94 -2.10 -5.35 -12.20
CA GLU A 94 -1.10 -4.37 -12.63
C GLU A 94 -1.65 -3.28 -13.57
N LYS A 95 -2.82 -3.50 -14.16
CA LYS A 95 -3.50 -2.50 -15.00
C LYS A 95 -4.00 -1.33 -14.14
N GLY A 96 -4.45 -1.62 -12.93
CA GLY A 96 -5.05 -0.63 -12.02
C GLY A 96 -4.09 -0.06 -10.99
N LEU A 97 -3.00 -0.74 -10.70
CA LEU A 97 -2.18 -0.47 -9.53
C LEU A 97 -0.71 -0.70 -9.85
N GLY A 98 0.15 0.04 -9.19
CA GLY A 98 1.59 -0.16 -9.26
C GLY A 98 2.27 0.32 -7.99
N GLY A 99 3.57 0.07 -7.89
CA GLY A 99 4.36 0.51 -6.75
C GLY A 99 5.83 0.22 -6.93
N VAL A 100 6.58 0.51 -5.86
CA VAL A 100 8.00 0.21 -5.71
C VAL A 100 8.17 -0.81 -4.58
N GLU A 101 9.28 -1.55 -4.64
CA GLU A 101 9.66 -2.49 -3.58
C GLU A 101 9.63 -1.78 -2.22
N THR A 102 8.97 -2.41 -1.24
CA THR A 102 8.73 -1.83 0.09
C THR A 102 8.87 -2.92 1.13
N LYS A 103 9.50 -2.60 2.27
CA LYS A 103 9.59 -3.54 3.40
C LYS A 103 8.26 -3.70 4.12
N GLY A 104 8.08 -4.86 4.74
CA GLY A 104 7.01 -5.08 5.70
C GLY A 104 7.14 -4.18 6.92
N VAL A 105 6.09 -4.14 7.76
CA VAL A 105 6.11 -3.35 9.02
C VAL A 105 5.83 -4.19 10.26
N LEU A 106 5.52 -5.49 10.10
CA LEU A 106 5.23 -6.36 11.22
C LEU A 106 6.45 -6.52 12.12
N ARG A 107 6.25 -6.28 13.41
CA ARG A 107 7.23 -6.56 14.48
C ARG A 107 6.54 -7.41 15.53
N THR A 108 7.12 -8.56 15.84
CA THR A 108 6.66 -9.46 16.90
C THR A 108 7.57 -9.30 18.13
N GLY A 109 6.97 -9.14 19.31
CA GLY A 109 7.67 -9.12 20.59
C GLY A 109 7.42 -10.40 21.38
N MET A 110 8.33 -10.77 22.29
CA MET A 110 8.20 -11.94 23.18
C MET A 110 8.12 -11.55 24.68
N PRO A 111 7.51 -12.41 25.53
CA PRO A 111 6.82 -13.64 25.19
C PRO A 111 5.35 -13.35 24.87
N PHE A 112 4.99 -13.67 23.63
CA PHE A 112 3.61 -13.64 23.16
C PHE A 112 2.87 -14.81 23.81
N ARG A 113 2.22 -14.59 24.97
CA ARG A 113 1.27 -15.56 25.54
C ARG A 113 0.05 -15.62 24.62
N LEU A 114 0.16 -16.39 23.54
CA LEU A 114 -1.00 -16.92 22.84
C LEU A 114 -1.64 -17.97 23.75
N ILE A 115 -2.58 -17.54 24.58
CA ILE A 115 -3.68 -18.38 25.08
C ILE A 115 -3.19 -19.76 25.58
N GLU A 116 -2.72 -19.82 26.83
CA GLU A 116 -2.65 -21.09 27.59
C GLU A 116 -4.05 -21.74 27.74
N ASP A 117 -5.14 -21.06 27.40
CA ASP A 117 -6.52 -21.52 27.61
C ASP A 117 -7.08 -22.49 26.53
N ARG A 118 -6.36 -22.78 25.44
CA ARG A 118 -6.87 -23.76 24.43
C ARG A 118 -6.58 -25.22 24.78
N GLU A 119 -5.68 -25.49 25.72
CA GLU A 119 -5.42 -26.86 26.20
C GLU A 119 -6.09 -27.18 27.54
N GLU A 120 -6.40 -26.19 28.38
CA GLU A 120 -7.05 -26.42 29.68
C GLU A 120 -8.56 -26.72 29.51
N ASN A 121 -9.22 -26.16 28.49
CA ASN A 121 -10.65 -26.41 28.20
C ASN A 121 -10.91 -27.71 27.39
N ARG A 122 -9.88 -28.54 27.17
CA ARG A 122 -10.01 -29.92 26.64
C ARG A 122 -9.69 -30.99 27.68
N ARG A 123 -9.41 -30.60 28.92
CA ARG A 123 -9.11 -31.52 30.05
C ARG A 123 -10.03 -31.30 31.26
N SER A 124 -11.11 -30.53 31.11
CA SER A 124 -12.16 -30.35 32.14
C SER A 124 -13.46 -31.02 31.70
#